data_AF-A0A4Y2QU50-F1
#
_entry.id   AF-A0A4Y2QU50-F1
#
_cell.length_a   1.000
_cell.length_b   1.000
_cell.length_c   1.000
_cell.angle_alpha   90.00
_cell.angle_beta   90.00
_cell.angle_gamma   90.00
#
_symmetry.space_group_name_H-M   'P 1'
#
loop_
_entity.id
_entity.type
_entity.pdbx_description
1 polymer ?
#
loop_
_entity_poly.entity_id
_entity_poly.type
_entity_poly.pdbx_seq_one_letter_code
_entity_poly.pdbx_strand_id
1 'polypeptide(L)'
;MICRVVTRKTPYDPKLRSGKPRVADIRSDRRIQRMASSQKMSVREITGASRLQISKNTVHRRIIESGYMIHAKMARRLPLSKLHISKLRSSGRNKGYLLPAGKDKRDGFCPKGQDSNCFLSGDFRVNMHASLTTLQTVYMRQHNRRANELKKINPHWGEEKLFQEARKILIAEHQCITYKEYLPILLGSHIVELFDLTVRNGPRGTLHSSQVVLAVFQEHAAAAFRLHSMVPTYIGLSDFQFKDTYANPSMVRKGYISNITAGSYQVPSEKYDRWVVKDLSDYFGQQPGVPYGTDLSAIDIQRGRDHGLAPYVEV
;
A
#
# COMPACT_ATOMS: atom_id res chain seq x y z
N MET A 1 4.05 -0.85 3.23
CA MET A 1 3.37 -1.23 4.49
C MET A 1 4.20 -0.68 5.65
N ILE A 2 3.82 0.47 6.23
CA ILE A 2 4.57 1.10 7.32
C ILE A 2 3.59 1.35 8.47
N CYS A 3 3.70 0.59 9.55
CA CYS A 3 2.99 0.90 10.79
C CYS A 3 3.70 2.09 11.45
N ARG A 4 3.07 3.26 11.52
CA ARG A 4 3.57 4.46 12.21
C ARG A 4 3.29 4.40 13.72
N VAL A 5 4.16 4.98 14.54
CA VAL A 5 4.06 5.04 16.02
C VAL A 5 3.21 6.25 16.44
N VAL A 6 2.42 6.11 17.51
CA VAL A 6 1.87 7.24 18.29
C VAL A 6 2.45 7.16 19.68
N THR A 7 3.32 8.11 20.06
CA THR A 7 3.71 8.38 21.44
C THR A 7 2.90 9.55 21.99
N ARG A 8 2.56 9.52 23.28
CA ARG A 8 1.81 10.58 23.96
C ARG A 8 2.75 11.72 24.40
N LYS A 9 2.38 12.94 23.99
CA LYS A 9 2.52 14.24 24.67
C LYS A 9 3.92 14.69 25.16
N THR A 10 4.52 15.60 24.40
CA THR A 10 4.96 16.91 24.92
C THR A 10 4.43 17.98 23.95
N PRO A 11 3.75 19.05 24.41
CA PRO A 11 3.24 20.09 23.53
C PRO A 11 4.40 20.98 23.07
N TYR A 12 4.59 21.07 21.75
CA TYR A 12 5.34 22.15 21.14
C TYR A 12 4.38 23.32 20.94
N ASP A 13 4.65 24.46 21.56
CA ASP A 13 3.89 25.69 21.42
C ASP A 13 4.26 26.40 20.10
N PRO A 14 3.33 26.53 19.13
CA PRO A 14 3.58 27.32 17.94
C PRO A 14 3.39 28.81 18.24
N LYS A 15 4.43 29.62 17.99
CA LYS A 15 4.33 31.09 17.97
C LYS A 15 3.22 31.53 16.99
N LEU A 16 2.33 32.41 17.44
CA LEU A 16 1.29 33.01 16.60
C LEU A 16 1.91 33.76 15.41
N ARG A 17 1.47 33.41 14.20
CA ARG A 17 1.49 34.32 13.05
C ARG A 17 0.06 34.68 12.68
N SER A 18 -0.16 35.98 12.63
CA SER A 18 -1.40 36.69 12.33
C SER A 18 -1.80 36.54 10.85
N GLY A 19 -3.11 36.43 10.59
CA GLY A 19 -3.70 36.59 9.25
C GLY A 19 -4.72 35.50 8.88
N LYS A 20 -6.01 35.73 9.17
CA LYS A 20 -7.13 34.95 8.61
C LYS A 20 -7.45 35.44 7.18
N PRO A 21 -7.77 34.55 6.23
CA PRO A 21 -8.70 34.88 5.15
C PRO A 21 -10.08 34.24 5.37
N ARG A 22 -11.11 34.97 4.92
CA ARG A 22 -12.54 34.75 5.14
C ARG A 22 -13.12 33.59 4.29
N VAL A 23 -14.19 33.01 4.83
CA VAL A 23 -15.08 32.00 4.23
C VAL A 23 -15.74 32.54 2.95
N ALA A 24 -15.75 31.76 1.86
CA ALA A 24 -16.55 32.04 0.67
C ALA A 24 -17.82 31.17 0.64
N ASP A 25 -18.92 31.77 0.19
CA ASP A 25 -20.32 31.30 0.31
C ASP A 25 -20.71 30.17 -0.68
N ILE A 26 -21.59 29.28 -0.22
CA ILE A 26 -22.05 28.02 -0.83
C ILE A 26 -22.76 28.23 -2.19
N ARG A 27 -23.17 29.46 -2.50
CA ARG A 27 -23.85 29.78 -3.78
C ARG A 27 -22.90 29.86 -4.98
N SER A 28 -21.60 30.12 -4.76
CA SER A 28 -20.61 30.23 -5.84
C SER A 28 -20.25 28.88 -6.47
N ASP A 29 -20.20 27.82 -5.65
CA ASP A 29 -19.78 26.48 -6.07
C ASP A 29 -20.79 25.77 -6.98
N ARG A 30 -22.09 26.02 -6.76
CA ARG A 30 -23.16 25.40 -7.58
C ARG A 30 -23.25 25.96 -9.00
N ARG A 31 -22.68 27.15 -9.26
CA ARG A 31 -22.67 27.73 -10.60
C ARG A 31 -21.55 27.13 -11.47
N ILE A 32 -20.41 26.80 -10.85
CA ILE A 32 -19.27 26.13 -11.50
C ILE A 32 -19.63 24.69 -11.88
N GLN A 33 -20.34 23.96 -11.02
CA GLN A 33 -20.78 22.59 -11.33
C GLN A 33 -21.83 22.52 -12.45
N ARG A 34 -22.64 23.56 -12.66
CA ARG A 34 -23.62 23.60 -13.76
C ARG A 34 -23.01 23.94 -15.12
N MET A 35 -21.89 24.68 -15.15
CA MET A 35 -21.18 24.98 -16.41
C MET A 35 -20.40 23.78 -16.95
N ALA A 36 -20.02 22.83 -16.08
CA ALA A 36 -19.28 21.63 -16.48
C ALA A 36 -20.17 20.52 -17.08
N SER A 37 -21.51 20.62 -17.00
CA SER A 37 -22.43 19.54 -17.39
C SER A 37 -23.19 19.78 -18.71
N SER A 38 -22.81 20.76 -19.53
CA SER A 38 -23.46 20.98 -20.83
C SER A 38 -22.46 21.27 -21.95
N GLN A 39 -22.39 20.30 -22.86
CA GLN A 39 -22.07 20.38 -24.29
C GLN A 39 -20.61 20.30 -24.77
N LYS A 40 -20.41 19.25 -25.59
CA LYS A 40 -19.58 19.18 -26.80
C LYS A 40 -19.66 20.48 -27.61
N MET A 41 -18.52 21.01 -28.07
CA MET A 41 -18.23 21.42 -29.46
C MET A 41 -16.99 22.31 -29.59
N SER A 42 -16.57 22.48 -30.85
CA SER A 42 -15.27 22.84 -31.42
C SER A 42 -14.69 24.23 -31.14
N VAL A 43 -13.37 24.30 -31.35
CA VAL A 43 -12.37 25.34 -31.09
C VAL A 43 -12.55 26.69 -31.85
N ARG A 44 -13.76 27.21 -32.09
CA ARG A 44 -13.89 28.48 -32.85
C ARG A 44 -14.79 29.60 -32.32
N GLU A 45 -15.24 29.55 -31.06
CA GLU A 45 -16.08 30.62 -30.50
C GLU A 45 -15.60 31.13 -29.12
N ILE A 46 -14.29 31.36 -28.97
CA ILE A 46 -13.75 32.11 -27.82
C ILE A 46 -13.02 33.35 -28.35
N THR A 47 -13.77 34.30 -28.89
CA THR A 47 -13.34 35.71 -29.06
C THR A 47 -14.57 36.61 -29.07
N GLY A 48 -15.29 36.61 -27.95
CA GLY A 48 -16.41 37.53 -27.73
C GLY A 48 -16.87 37.41 -26.29
N ALA A 49 -16.60 38.44 -25.48
CA ALA A 49 -17.03 38.54 -24.07
C ALA A 49 -16.36 37.57 -23.07
N SER A 50 -15.12 37.84 -22.69
CA SER A 50 -14.62 37.67 -21.31
C SER A 50 -13.29 38.40 -21.13
N ARG A 51 -13.34 39.61 -20.54
CA ARG A 51 -12.15 40.38 -20.12
C ARG A 51 -11.55 39.78 -18.84
N LEU A 52 -10.91 38.62 -18.92
CA LEU A 52 -10.07 38.08 -17.85
C LEU A 52 -8.74 37.62 -18.46
N GLN A 53 -7.73 38.49 -18.40
CA GLN A 53 -6.34 38.13 -18.64
C GLN A 53 -5.85 37.29 -17.46
N ILE A 54 -5.87 35.97 -17.60
CA ILE A 54 -5.06 35.08 -16.75
C ILE A 54 -3.86 34.69 -17.60
N SER A 55 -2.69 35.24 -17.27
CA SER A 55 -1.46 34.94 -18.01
C SER A 55 -1.08 33.47 -17.84
N LYS A 56 -0.60 32.84 -18.93
CA LYS A 56 -0.05 31.46 -18.96
C LYS A 56 0.93 31.18 -17.81
N ASN A 57 1.61 32.21 -17.30
CA ASN A 57 2.60 32.10 -16.24
C ASN A 57 2.01 31.77 -14.85
N THR A 58 0.72 32.03 -14.62
CA THR A 58 0.09 31.79 -13.30
C THR A 58 -0.30 30.33 -13.11
N VAL A 59 -0.68 29.63 -14.19
CA VAL A 59 -0.98 28.19 -14.16
C VAL A 59 0.32 27.39 -14.05
N HIS A 60 1.34 27.78 -14.81
CA HIS A 60 2.64 27.09 -14.78
C HIS A 60 3.35 27.25 -13.42
N ARG A 61 3.27 28.44 -12.80
CA ARG A 61 3.82 28.67 -11.45
C ARG A 61 3.06 27.89 -10.38
N ARG A 62 1.74 27.73 -10.49
CA ARG A 62 0.97 26.89 -9.54
C ARG A 62 1.33 25.41 -9.65
N ILE A 63 1.56 24.89 -10.86
CA ILE A 63 1.95 23.48 -11.05
C ILE A 63 3.35 23.20 -10.48
N ILE A 64 4.30 24.13 -10.66
CA ILE A 64 5.68 23.96 -10.17
C ILE A 64 5.80 24.22 -8.66
N GLU A 65 5.09 25.22 -8.10
CA GLU A 65 5.24 25.59 -6.68
C GLU A 65 4.37 24.79 -5.73
N SER A 66 3.21 24.30 -6.15
CA SER A 66 2.26 23.63 -5.25
C SER A 66 2.26 22.11 -5.39
N GLY A 67 3.31 21.54 -6.02
CA GLY A 67 3.49 20.11 -6.32
C GLY A 67 2.58 19.26 -5.44
N TYR A 68 1.50 18.77 -6.03
CA TYR A 68 0.38 18.17 -5.30
C TYR A 68 0.89 16.91 -4.58
N MET A 69 1.46 17.13 -3.40
CA MET A 69 1.58 16.13 -2.37
C MET A 69 0.14 15.87 -1.95
N ILE A 70 -0.46 14.84 -2.55
CA ILE A 70 -1.50 14.14 -1.83
C ILE A 70 -0.80 13.59 -0.60
N HIS A 71 -0.89 14.32 0.50
CA HIS A 71 -0.77 13.71 1.80
C HIS A 71 -1.80 12.58 1.78
N ALA A 72 -1.33 11.36 1.55
CA ALA A 72 -2.00 10.18 2.03
C ALA A 72 -2.04 10.36 3.55
N LYS A 73 -3.07 11.10 4.01
CA LYS A 73 -3.43 11.20 5.40
C LYS A 73 -3.83 9.77 5.73
N MET A 74 -2.86 8.96 6.16
CA MET A 74 -3.10 7.60 6.59
C MET A 74 -4.22 7.70 7.61
N ALA A 75 -5.40 7.26 7.20
CA ALA A 75 -6.58 7.38 8.03
C ALA A 75 -6.23 6.73 9.37
N ARG A 76 -6.34 7.49 10.46
CA ARG A 76 -6.33 6.90 11.81
C ARG A 76 -7.42 5.84 11.81
N ARG A 77 -7.08 4.54 11.76
CA ARG A 77 -8.10 3.51 11.93
C ARG A 77 -7.60 2.15 12.39
N LEU A 78 -8.51 1.59 13.20
CA LEU A 78 -8.60 0.32 13.88
C LEU A 78 -7.37 -0.04 14.72
N PRO A 79 -7.44 0.17 16.05
CA PRO A 79 -6.44 -0.37 16.94
C PRO A 79 -6.56 -1.90 16.88
N LEU A 80 -5.68 -2.52 16.10
CA LEU A 80 -5.23 -3.89 16.37
C LEU A 80 -4.63 -4.00 17.80
N SER A 81 -4.48 -2.86 18.48
CA SER A 81 -4.03 -2.67 19.86
C SER A 81 -5.15 -2.45 20.90
N LYS A 82 -6.46 -2.60 20.59
CA LYS A 82 -7.50 -2.27 21.59
C LYS A 82 -7.62 -3.25 22.76
N LEU A 83 -6.82 -4.32 22.77
CA LEU A 83 -6.46 -5.02 24.00
C LEU A 83 -4.94 -5.22 23.99
N HIS A 84 -4.28 -4.59 24.96
CA HIS A 84 -2.87 -4.78 25.27
C HIS A 84 -2.63 -6.28 25.49
N ILE A 85 -1.99 -6.91 24.51
CA ILE A 85 -1.41 -8.23 24.63
C ILE A 85 -0.05 -8.08 23.95
N SER A 86 1.01 -8.60 24.57
CA SER A 86 2.38 -8.60 24.02
C SER A 86 2.51 -9.15 22.59
N LYS A 87 1.46 -9.86 22.12
CA LYS A 87 1.36 -10.56 20.84
C LYS A 87 0.27 -9.95 19.98
N LEU A 88 0.47 -10.00 18.68
CA LEU A 88 -0.61 -9.80 17.72
C LEU A 88 -1.66 -10.90 17.92
N ARG A 89 -2.93 -10.49 17.94
CA ARG A 89 -4.07 -11.40 18.00
C ARG A 89 -3.97 -12.39 16.83
N SER A 90 -4.35 -13.63 17.09
CA SER A 90 -4.40 -14.69 16.09
C SER A 90 -5.69 -15.50 16.25
N SER A 91 -6.07 -16.25 15.22
CA SER A 91 -7.19 -17.18 15.23
C SER A 91 -6.69 -18.62 15.04
N GLY A 92 -7.37 -19.58 15.67
CA GLY A 92 -7.17 -21.02 15.49
C GLY A 92 -6.96 -21.79 16.80
N ARG A 93 -7.72 -22.89 16.99
CA ARG A 93 -7.51 -23.85 18.09
C ARG A 93 -6.62 -25.04 17.69
N ASN A 94 -6.52 -25.42 16.40
CA ASN A 94 -5.84 -26.67 15.98
C ASN A 94 -5.07 -26.67 14.63
N LYS A 95 -4.96 -25.56 13.87
CA LYS A 95 -4.23 -25.54 12.57
C LYS A 95 -3.38 -24.27 12.35
N GLY A 96 -2.43 -24.07 13.27
CA GLY A 96 -1.45 -22.97 13.21
C GLY A 96 -2.02 -21.60 13.57
N TYR A 97 -1.13 -20.68 13.98
CA TYR A 97 -1.50 -19.29 14.27
C TYR A 97 -1.88 -18.57 12.97
N LEU A 98 -3.17 -18.30 12.75
CA LEU A 98 -3.67 -17.49 11.63
C LEU A 98 -3.91 -16.05 12.06
N LEU A 99 -4.04 -15.14 11.10
CA LEU A 99 -4.51 -13.77 11.37
C LEU A 99 -5.89 -13.79 12.07
N PRO A 100 -6.26 -12.73 12.82
CA PRO A 100 -7.59 -12.61 13.41
C PRO A 100 -8.67 -12.70 12.35
N ALA A 101 -9.76 -13.41 12.68
CA ALA A 101 -10.94 -13.46 11.85
C ALA A 101 -11.72 -12.13 11.92
N GLY A 102 -12.27 -11.69 10.80
CA GLY A 102 -13.17 -10.55 10.72
C GLY A 102 -13.03 -9.77 9.42
N LYS A 103 -13.87 -8.73 9.29
CA LYS A 103 -13.95 -7.87 8.12
C LYS A 103 -13.64 -6.41 8.45
N ASP A 104 -12.69 -5.81 7.73
CA ASP A 104 -12.51 -4.36 7.72
C ASP A 104 -13.58 -3.74 6.81
N LYS A 105 -14.18 -2.62 7.21
CA LYS A 105 -15.21 -1.93 6.42
C LYS A 105 -14.70 -1.45 5.06
N ARG A 106 -13.39 -1.28 4.91
CA ARG A 106 -12.72 -0.87 3.66
C ARG A 106 -12.33 -2.05 2.79
N ASP A 107 -12.40 -3.27 3.32
CA ASP A 107 -12.04 -4.47 2.59
C ASP A 107 -13.12 -4.83 1.57
N GLY A 108 -12.84 -4.52 0.30
CA GLY A 108 -13.68 -4.88 -0.83
C GLY A 108 -13.50 -6.32 -1.31
N PHE A 109 -12.52 -7.06 -0.79
CA PHE A 109 -12.21 -8.43 -1.21
C PHE A 109 -12.76 -9.50 -0.27
N CYS A 110 -13.21 -9.12 0.93
CA CYS A 110 -13.89 -10.07 1.81
C CYS A 110 -15.25 -10.50 1.21
N PRO A 111 -15.48 -11.80 0.90
CA PRO A 111 -16.70 -12.25 0.27
C PRO A 111 -17.95 -11.93 1.10
N LYS A 112 -19.01 -11.50 0.42
CA LYS A 112 -20.29 -11.19 1.07
C LYS A 112 -20.83 -12.42 1.82
N GLY A 113 -21.28 -12.22 3.05
CA GLY A 113 -21.81 -13.30 3.89
C GLY A 113 -20.76 -14.21 4.52
N GLN A 114 -19.46 -13.95 4.30
CA GLN A 114 -18.36 -14.74 4.85
C GLN A 114 -17.44 -13.93 5.77
N ASP A 115 -17.98 -12.90 6.43
CA ASP A 115 -17.23 -11.95 7.25
C ASP A 115 -16.38 -12.64 8.35
N SER A 116 -16.87 -13.75 8.93
CA SER A 116 -16.15 -14.56 9.92
C SER A 116 -15.01 -15.39 9.33
N ASN A 117 -15.03 -15.63 8.01
CA ASN A 117 -13.98 -16.33 7.29
C ASN A 117 -12.88 -15.38 6.80
N CYS A 118 -13.13 -14.09 6.68
CA CYS A 118 -12.09 -13.12 6.29
C CYS A 118 -11.07 -12.90 7.40
N PHE A 119 -9.95 -12.29 7.03
CA PHE A 119 -8.85 -11.95 7.94
C PHE A 119 -8.75 -10.44 8.17
N LEU A 120 -8.27 -10.07 9.35
CA LEU A 120 -7.90 -8.70 9.69
C LEU A 120 -6.37 -8.55 9.71
N SER A 121 -5.88 -7.46 9.13
CA SER A 121 -4.47 -7.04 9.23
C SER A 121 -4.40 -5.51 9.27
N GLY A 122 -3.19 -4.96 9.39
CA GLY A 122 -2.93 -3.52 9.32
C GLY A 122 -3.25 -2.91 7.95
N ASP A 123 -3.25 -3.71 6.88
CA ASP A 123 -3.74 -3.33 5.56
C ASP A 123 -5.10 -3.99 5.29
N PHE A 124 -6.09 -3.20 4.85
CA PHE A 124 -7.46 -3.66 4.64
C PHE A 124 -7.60 -4.61 3.44
N ARG A 125 -6.58 -4.69 2.57
CA ARG A 125 -6.59 -5.53 1.37
C ARG A 125 -6.05 -6.93 1.65
N VAL A 126 -5.88 -7.32 2.91
CA VAL A 126 -5.31 -8.62 3.31
C VAL A 126 -6.02 -9.81 2.67
N ASN A 127 -7.30 -9.70 2.34
CA ASN A 127 -8.09 -10.74 1.69
C ASN A 127 -8.10 -10.66 0.15
N MET A 128 -7.27 -9.78 -0.45
CA MET A 128 -7.22 -9.61 -1.91
C MET A 128 -6.89 -10.91 -2.62
N HIS A 129 -5.80 -11.58 -2.23
CA HIS A 129 -5.41 -12.89 -2.75
C HIS A 129 -4.66 -13.71 -1.68
N ALA A 130 -4.68 -15.03 -1.79
CA ALA A 130 -4.18 -15.93 -0.74
C ALA A 130 -2.67 -15.78 -0.46
N SER A 131 -1.85 -15.43 -1.44
CA SER A 131 -0.41 -15.18 -1.26
C SER A 131 -0.16 -13.96 -0.36
N LEU A 132 -0.95 -12.89 -0.50
CA LEU A 132 -0.85 -11.73 0.37
C LEU A 132 -1.25 -12.08 1.80
N THR A 133 -2.38 -12.76 1.99
CA THR A 133 -2.81 -13.23 3.32
C THR A 133 -1.75 -14.12 3.97
N THR A 134 -1.12 -15.00 3.19
CA THR A 134 -0.04 -15.90 3.62
C THR A 134 1.16 -15.10 4.13
N LEU A 135 1.66 -14.13 3.35
CA LEU A 135 2.78 -13.28 3.74
C LEU A 135 2.47 -12.49 5.02
N GLN A 136 1.27 -11.93 5.12
CA GLN A 136 0.79 -11.21 6.31
C GLN A 136 0.77 -12.11 7.55
N THR A 137 0.35 -13.37 7.38
CA THR A 137 0.34 -14.38 8.45
C THR A 137 1.77 -14.73 8.89
N VAL A 138 2.72 -14.84 7.97
CA VAL A 138 4.14 -15.08 8.28
C VAL A 138 4.72 -13.95 9.12
N TYR A 139 4.52 -12.69 8.73
CA TYR A 139 4.99 -11.54 9.53
C TYR A 139 4.34 -11.47 10.92
N MET A 140 3.06 -11.80 11.05
CA MET A 140 2.39 -11.89 12.36
C MET A 140 3.03 -12.98 13.24
N ARG A 141 3.30 -14.16 12.67
CA ARG A 141 3.97 -15.26 13.39
C ARG A 141 5.37 -14.85 13.83
N GLN A 142 6.14 -14.20 12.95
CA GLN A 142 7.48 -13.72 13.26
C GLN A 142 7.46 -12.69 14.39
N HIS A 143 6.54 -11.72 14.38
CA HIS A 143 6.37 -10.79 15.48
C HIS A 143 6.13 -11.52 16.82
N ASN A 144 5.20 -12.48 16.83
CA ASN A 144 4.87 -13.23 18.04
C ASN A 144 6.01 -14.14 18.51
N ARG A 145 6.80 -14.69 17.59
CA ARG A 145 8.04 -15.41 17.88
C ARG A 145 9.05 -14.49 18.56
N ARG A 146 9.33 -13.32 18.00
CA ARG A 146 10.25 -12.32 18.59
C ARG A 146 9.78 -11.86 19.96
N ALA A 147 8.50 -11.58 20.14
CA ALA A 147 7.94 -11.22 21.45
C ALA A 147 8.16 -12.32 22.51
N ASN A 148 7.99 -13.61 22.13
CA ASN A 148 8.26 -14.74 23.02
C ASN A 148 9.75 -14.86 23.37
N GLU A 149 10.63 -14.75 22.39
CA GLU A 149 12.09 -14.79 22.59
C GLU A 149 12.54 -13.65 23.52
N LEU A 150 12.05 -12.43 23.29
CA LEU A 150 12.33 -11.27 24.15
C LEU A 150 11.81 -11.43 25.57
N LYS A 151 10.63 -12.05 25.78
CA LYS A 151 10.09 -12.30 27.12
C LYS A 151 10.94 -13.29 27.91
N LYS A 152 11.50 -14.31 27.25
CA LYS A 152 12.40 -15.29 27.89
C LYS A 152 13.68 -14.62 28.38
N ILE A 153 14.26 -13.72 27.57
CA ILE A 153 15.50 -13.00 27.90
C ILE A 153 15.22 -11.88 28.93
N ASN A 154 14.06 -11.22 28.83
CA ASN A 154 13.66 -10.11 29.69
C ASN A 154 12.33 -10.41 30.41
N PRO A 155 12.30 -11.29 31.42
CA PRO A 155 11.07 -11.66 32.11
C PRO A 155 10.35 -10.47 32.77
N HIS A 156 11.10 -9.43 33.15
CA HIS A 156 10.59 -8.21 33.77
C HIS A 156 9.90 -7.24 32.80
N TRP A 157 10.02 -7.42 31.49
CA TRP A 157 9.35 -6.54 30.53
C TRP A 157 7.83 -6.74 30.54
N GLY A 158 7.10 -5.63 30.61
CA GLY A 158 5.67 -5.55 30.42
C GLY A 158 5.26 -5.71 28.94
N GLU A 159 3.97 -5.90 28.71
CA GLU A 159 3.45 -6.27 27.39
C GLU A 159 3.70 -5.24 26.29
N GLU A 160 3.52 -3.95 26.59
CA GLU A 160 3.75 -2.86 25.64
C GLU A 160 5.20 -2.82 25.18
N LYS A 161 6.15 -3.00 26.13
CA LYS A 161 7.57 -3.01 25.81
C LYS A 161 7.92 -4.17 24.89
N LEU A 162 7.40 -5.37 25.18
CA LEU A 162 7.61 -6.54 24.32
C LEU A 162 7.04 -6.34 22.92
N PHE A 163 5.84 -5.78 22.81
CA PHE A 163 5.22 -5.48 21.53
C PHE A 163 6.06 -4.49 20.71
N GLN A 164 6.47 -3.36 21.30
CA GLN A 164 7.23 -2.36 20.57
C GLN A 164 8.63 -2.84 20.17
N GLU A 165 9.32 -3.62 21.02
CA GLU A 165 10.64 -4.17 20.69
C GLU A 165 10.53 -5.27 19.62
N ALA A 166 9.55 -6.17 19.71
CA ALA A 166 9.30 -7.16 18.66
C ALA A 166 8.94 -6.50 17.32
N ARG A 167 8.11 -5.46 17.35
CA ARG A 167 7.79 -4.63 16.17
C ARG A 167 9.02 -3.92 15.60
N LYS A 168 9.89 -3.37 16.45
CA LYS A 168 11.11 -2.68 16.03
C LYS A 168 12.05 -3.63 15.28
N ILE A 169 12.21 -4.85 15.79
CA ILE A 169 12.98 -5.91 15.12
C ILE A 169 12.33 -6.27 13.78
N LEU A 170 11.02 -6.50 13.74
CA LEU A 170 10.31 -6.85 12.50
C LEU A 170 10.44 -5.76 11.42
N ILE A 171 10.40 -4.48 11.81
CA ILE A 171 10.63 -3.35 10.90
C ILE A 171 12.06 -3.41 10.32
N ALA A 172 13.05 -3.66 11.16
CA ALA A 172 14.44 -3.80 10.73
C ALA A 172 14.64 -5.02 9.81
N GLU A 173 14.03 -6.17 10.11
CA GLU A 173 14.03 -7.36 9.25
C GLU A 173 13.42 -7.03 7.87
N HIS A 174 12.27 -6.36 7.83
CA HIS A 174 11.62 -5.97 6.58
C HIS A 174 12.46 -4.98 5.76
N GLN A 175 13.07 -3.97 6.41
CA GLN A 175 13.97 -3.03 5.76
C GLN A 175 15.22 -3.73 5.22
N CYS A 176 15.79 -4.67 5.97
CA CYS A 176 16.95 -5.46 5.53
C CYS A 176 16.62 -6.28 4.28
N ILE A 177 15.52 -7.04 4.29
CA ILE A 177 15.05 -7.80 3.12
C ILE A 177 14.83 -6.86 1.94
N THR A 178 14.20 -5.70 2.16
CA THR A 178 13.91 -4.74 1.08
C THR A 178 15.19 -4.20 0.44
N TYR A 179 16.11 -3.65 1.23
CA TYR A 179 17.28 -2.94 0.70
C TYR A 179 18.48 -3.83 0.39
N LYS A 180 18.67 -4.95 1.10
CA LYS A 180 19.79 -5.86 0.85
C LYS A 180 19.49 -6.95 -0.17
N GLU A 181 18.23 -7.39 -0.27
CA GLU A 181 17.87 -8.56 -1.08
C GLU A 181 16.97 -8.17 -2.24
N TYR A 182 15.86 -7.48 -1.98
CA TYR A 182 14.85 -7.21 -3.01
C TYR A 182 15.26 -6.12 -4.03
N LEU A 183 15.67 -4.94 -3.55
CA LEU A 183 16.02 -3.83 -4.44
C LEU A 183 17.21 -4.13 -5.36
N PRO A 184 18.30 -4.78 -4.92
CA PRO A 184 19.39 -5.15 -5.82
C PRO A 184 18.98 -6.11 -6.94
N ILE A 185 18.07 -7.05 -6.66
CA ILE A 185 17.52 -7.95 -7.69
C ILE A 185 16.64 -7.18 -8.67
N LEU A 186 15.81 -6.26 -8.16
CA LEU A 186 14.86 -5.51 -8.98
C LEU A 186 15.52 -4.44 -9.86
N LEU A 187 16.46 -3.68 -9.30
CA LEU A 187 17.04 -2.50 -9.94
C LEU A 187 18.40 -2.76 -10.60
N GLY A 188 19.08 -3.85 -10.21
CA GLY A 188 20.47 -4.12 -10.59
C GLY A 188 21.48 -3.33 -9.74
N SER A 189 22.72 -3.83 -9.70
CA SER A 189 23.81 -3.25 -8.89
C SER A 189 24.12 -1.80 -9.26
N HIS A 190 24.11 -1.47 -10.55
CA HIS A 190 24.44 -0.13 -11.03
C HIS A 190 23.50 0.94 -10.48
N ILE A 191 22.19 0.71 -10.50
CA ILE A 191 21.19 1.67 -9.98
C ILE A 191 21.28 1.76 -8.45
N VAL A 192 21.49 0.63 -7.77
CA VAL A 192 21.68 0.62 -6.31
C VAL A 192 22.88 1.45 -5.89
N GLU A 193 24.00 1.38 -6.62
CA GLU A 193 25.18 2.20 -6.38
C GLU A 193 24.94 3.68 -6.72
N LEU A 194 24.33 3.97 -7.87
CA LEU A 194 24.05 5.32 -8.34
C LEU A 194 23.22 6.12 -7.33
N PHE A 195 22.24 5.48 -6.69
CA PHE A 195 21.35 6.09 -5.70
C PHE A 195 21.80 5.85 -4.24
N ASP A 196 23.00 5.31 -4.02
CA ASP A 196 23.56 4.98 -2.70
C ASP A 196 22.59 4.19 -1.80
N LEU A 197 21.93 3.18 -2.37
CA LEU A 197 20.94 2.33 -1.69
C LEU A 197 21.59 1.15 -0.95
N THR A 198 22.91 0.98 -1.09
CA THR A 198 23.66 -0.12 -0.47
C THR A 198 23.68 0.01 1.05
N VAL A 199 23.21 -1.02 1.74
CA VAL A 199 23.23 -1.04 3.21
C VAL A 199 24.65 -1.27 3.71
N ARG A 200 25.27 -0.20 4.24
CA ARG A 200 26.63 -0.23 4.81
C ARG A 200 26.61 -0.73 6.25
N ASN A 201 27.51 -1.65 6.60
CA ASN A 201 27.69 -2.13 7.97
C ASN A 201 28.63 -1.20 8.77
N GLY A 202 28.47 -1.18 10.10
CA GLY A 202 29.39 -0.49 11.02
C GLY A 202 29.04 0.98 11.33
N PRO A 203 29.96 1.74 11.96
CA PRO A 203 29.70 3.10 12.44
C PRO A 203 29.46 4.13 11.32
N ARG A 204 29.77 3.78 10.06
CA ARG A 204 29.48 4.56 8.85
C ARG A 204 28.13 4.17 8.20
N GLY A 205 27.24 3.52 8.96
CA GLY A 205 25.93 3.07 8.48
C GLY A 205 25.10 4.18 7.83
N THR A 206 23.99 3.81 7.19
CA THR A 206 23.09 4.77 6.51
C THR A 206 22.71 5.92 7.44
N LEU A 207 23.12 7.14 7.07
CA LEU A 207 22.95 8.32 7.90
C LEU A 207 21.50 8.80 7.81
N HIS A 208 20.92 9.10 8.98
CA HIS A 208 19.63 9.78 9.02
C HIS A 208 19.81 11.25 8.66
N SER A 209 19.03 11.75 7.70
CA SER A 209 18.91 13.18 7.41
C SER A 209 17.47 13.63 7.66
N SER A 210 17.31 14.65 8.51
CA SER A 210 16.00 15.27 8.79
C SER A 210 15.48 16.14 7.64
N GLN A 211 16.31 16.39 6.62
CA GLN A 211 15.96 17.16 5.43
C GLN A 211 15.25 16.31 4.36
N VAL A 212 15.34 14.98 4.45
CA VAL A 212 14.73 14.09 3.47
C VAL A 212 13.22 14.06 3.64
N VAL A 213 12.49 14.35 2.56
CA VAL A 213 11.03 14.26 2.53
C VAL A 213 10.61 12.80 2.40
N LEU A 214 9.98 12.27 3.44
CA LEU A 214 9.49 10.89 3.48
C LEU A 214 8.08 10.75 2.89
N ALA A 215 7.88 11.26 1.68
CA ALA A 215 6.65 11.12 0.92
C ALA A 215 6.80 10.07 -0.18
N VAL A 216 5.69 9.42 -0.53
CA VAL A 216 5.65 8.55 -1.70
C VAL A 216 5.27 9.41 -2.89
N PHE A 217 6.12 9.41 -3.92
CA PHE A 217 5.84 10.08 -5.19
C PHE A 217 4.60 9.48 -5.86
N GLN A 218 3.81 10.33 -6.53
CA GLN A 218 2.56 9.91 -7.17
C GLN A 218 2.83 8.91 -8.30
N GLU A 219 3.89 9.17 -9.06
CA GLU A 219 4.43 8.33 -10.12
C GLU A 219 4.77 6.93 -9.58
N HIS A 220 5.39 6.86 -8.39
CA HIS A 220 5.70 5.59 -7.74
C HIS A 220 4.44 4.82 -7.33
N ALA A 221 3.47 5.49 -6.70
CA ALA A 221 2.25 4.85 -6.20
C ALA A 221 1.24 4.48 -7.30
N ALA A 222 1.16 5.29 -8.36
CA ALA A 222 0.18 5.14 -9.42
C ALA A 222 0.70 4.32 -10.61
N ALA A 223 2.02 4.33 -10.88
CA ALA A 223 2.60 3.66 -12.06
C ALA A 223 3.86 2.84 -11.75
N ALA A 224 4.97 3.46 -11.35
CA ALA A 224 6.29 2.80 -11.41
C ALA A 224 6.43 1.53 -10.56
N PHE A 225 5.77 1.46 -9.39
CA PHE A 225 5.80 0.27 -8.53
C PHE A 225 4.68 -0.74 -8.83
N ARG A 226 3.94 -0.56 -9.93
CA ARG A 226 2.92 -1.50 -10.44
C ARG A 226 3.59 -2.61 -11.25
N LEU A 227 4.40 -3.42 -10.56
CA LEU A 227 5.17 -4.53 -11.14
C LEU A 227 4.29 -5.75 -11.47
N HIS A 228 3.06 -5.51 -11.95
CA HIS A 228 2.02 -6.54 -12.09
C HIS A 228 2.34 -7.56 -13.19
N SER A 229 3.15 -7.20 -14.19
CA SER A 229 3.58 -8.13 -15.24
C SER A 229 4.39 -9.31 -14.70
N MET A 230 5.00 -9.18 -13.52
CA MET A 230 5.83 -10.22 -12.90
C MET A 230 5.02 -11.31 -12.20
N VAL A 231 3.70 -11.17 -12.10
CA VAL A 231 2.85 -12.15 -11.40
C VAL A 231 2.67 -13.41 -12.26
N PRO A 232 3.05 -14.59 -11.77
CA PRO A 232 2.87 -15.85 -12.50
C PRO A 232 1.43 -16.31 -12.52
N THR A 233 1.10 -17.11 -13.54
CA THR A 233 -0.22 -17.76 -13.66
C THR A 233 -0.45 -18.76 -12.52
N TYR A 234 0.59 -19.46 -12.07
CA TYR A 234 0.49 -20.49 -11.03
C TYR A 234 1.12 -20.03 -9.71
N ILE A 235 0.49 -20.39 -8.59
CA ILE A 235 1.04 -20.21 -7.25
C ILE A 235 1.09 -21.54 -6.51
N GLY A 236 2.20 -21.84 -5.85
CA GLY A 236 2.31 -23.07 -5.07
C GLY A 236 2.82 -24.29 -5.85
N LEU A 237 3.09 -25.35 -5.09
CA LEU A 237 3.46 -26.69 -5.56
C LEU A 237 2.27 -27.54 -6.06
N SER A 238 1.09 -26.95 -6.21
CA SER A 238 -0.18 -27.69 -6.35
C SER A 238 -1.04 -27.18 -7.52
N ASP A 239 -0.40 -26.62 -8.55
CA ASP A 239 -1.03 -26.09 -9.77
C ASP A 239 -2.19 -25.11 -9.53
N PHE A 240 -2.20 -24.38 -8.41
CA PHE A 240 -3.23 -23.36 -8.17
C PHE A 240 -3.02 -22.20 -9.13
N GLN A 241 -4.04 -21.80 -9.86
CA GLN A 241 -3.98 -20.58 -10.67
C GLN A 241 -4.12 -19.35 -9.75
N PHE A 242 -3.45 -18.26 -10.10
CA PHE A 242 -3.47 -17.03 -9.32
C PHE A 242 -4.90 -16.50 -9.15
N LYS A 243 -5.72 -16.60 -10.21
CA LYS A 243 -7.13 -16.17 -10.19
C LYS A 243 -7.97 -16.87 -9.13
N ASP A 244 -7.69 -18.13 -8.82
CA ASP A 244 -8.47 -18.93 -7.87
C ASP A 244 -8.24 -18.51 -6.40
N THR A 245 -7.30 -17.59 -6.21
CA THR A 245 -6.82 -17.15 -4.91
C THR A 245 -7.43 -15.82 -4.50
N TYR A 246 -8.03 -15.09 -5.45
CA TYR A 246 -8.70 -13.83 -5.16
C TYR A 246 -9.87 -14.03 -4.21
N ALA A 247 -9.97 -13.15 -3.21
CA ALA A 247 -11.11 -13.14 -2.28
C ALA A 247 -11.38 -14.52 -1.63
N ASN A 248 -10.36 -15.37 -1.50
CA ASN A 248 -10.52 -16.76 -1.09
C ASN A 248 -9.77 -17.06 0.23
N PRO A 249 -10.27 -16.58 1.39
CA PRO A 249 -9.62 -16.82 2.67
C PRO A 249 -9.64 -18.31 3.08
N SER A 250 -10.48 -19.14 2.43
CA SER A 250 -10.58 -20.58 2.69
C SER A 250 -9.27 -21.31 2.44
N MET A 251 -8.49 -20.91 1.42
CA MET A 251 -7.19 -21.54 1.12
C MET A 251 -6.25 -21.46 2.33
N VAL A 252 -6.12 -20.27 2.93
CA VAL A 252 -5.27 -20.06 4.10
C VAL A 252 -5.81 -20.82 5.32
N ARG A 253 -7.14 -20.83 5.53
CA ARG A 253 -7.77 -21.56 6.64
C ARG A 253 -7.65 -23.08 6.55
N LYS A 254 -7.65 -23.62 5.33
CA LYS A 254 -7.47 -25.06 5.09
C LYS A 254 -6.04 -25.54 5.34
N GLY A 255 -5.09 -24.62 5.50
CA GLY A 255 -3.70 -24.93 5.84
C GLY A 255 -2.71 -24.82 4.68
N TYR A 256 -3.11 -24.29 3.53
CA TYR A 256 -2.25 -24.16 2.34
C TYR A 256 -1.14 -23.11 2.45
N ILE A 257 -0.92 -22.50 3.63
CA ILE A 257 0.14 -21.53 3.89
C ILE A 257 1.52 -22.08 3.48
N SER A 258 1.82 -23.34 3.82
CA SER A 258 3.10 -23.96 3.49
C SER A 258 3.26 -24.17 1.99
N ASN A 259 2.21 -24.65 1.31
CA ASN A 259 2.22 -24.84 -0.15
C ASN A 259 2.41 -23.52 -0.90
N ILE A 260 1.68 -22.47 -0.49
CA ILE A 260 1.79 -21.14 -1.10
C ILE A 260 3.18 -20.56 -0.85
N THR A 261 3.70 -20.63 0.37
CA THR A 261 5.05 -20.16 0.70
C THR A 261 6.12 -20.91 -0.10
N ALA A 262 6.01 -22.24 -0.22
CA ALA A 262 6.94 -23.06 -1.00
C ALA A 262 6.90 -22.68 -2.49
N GLY A 263 5.70 -22.49 -3.05
CA GLY A 263 5.58 -22.06 -4.44
C GLY A 263 6.12 -20.65 -4.70
N SER A 264 5.96 -19.71 -3.78
CA SER A 264 6.57 -18.38 -3.91
C SER A 264 8.11 -18.41 -4.00
N TYR A 265 8.74 -19.51 -3.54
CA TYR A 265 10.18 -19.72 -3.66
C TYR A 265 10.56 -20.51 -4.92
N GLN A 266 9.69 -21.40 -5.41
CA GLN A 266 10.01 -22.33 -6.50
C GLN A 266 9.49 -21.91 -7.86
N VAL A 267 8.35 -21.22 -7.91
CA VAL A 267 7.74 -20.76 -9.16
C VAL A 267 8.46 -19.47 -9.59
N PRO A 268 9.09 -19.44 -10.78
CA PRO A 268 9.69 -18.23 -11.31
C PRO A 268 8.65 -17.12 -11.46
N SER A 269 9.07 -15.86 -11.25
CA SER A 269 8.22 -14.74 -11.65
C SER A 269 8.13 -14.67 -13.17
N GLU A 270 7.06 -14.05 -13.66
CA GLU A 270 7.01 -13.63 -15.05
C GLU A 270 8.01 -12.50 -15.31
N LYS A 271 8.27 -12.23 -16.59
CA LYS A 271 9.16 -11.14 -16.99
C LYS A 271 8.54 -9.78 -16.66
N TYR A 272 9.40 -8.82 -16.35
CA TYR A 272 8.96 -7.43 -16.30
C TYR A 272 8.89 -6.87 -17.72
N ASP A 273 7.70 -6.90 -18.32
CA ASP A 273 7.44 -6.41 -19.67
C ASP A 273 5.99 -5.92 -19.82
N ARG A 274 5.56 -5.65 -21.07
CA ARG A 274 4.23 -5.11 -21.37
C ARG A 274 3.11 -6.16 -21.30
N TRP A 275 3.44 -7.43 -21.08
CA TRP A 275 2.49 -8.52 -21.08
C TRP A 275 2.09 -8.86 -19.64
N VAL A 276 0.81 -9.19 -19.47
CA VAL A 276 0.24 -9.52 -18.18
C VAL A 276 -0.59 -10.78 -18.37
N VAL A 277 -0.53 -11.70 -17.40
CA VAL A 277 -1.29 -12.96 -17.45
C VAL A 277 -2.81 -12.70 -17.39
N LYS A 278 -3.60 -13.60 -18.00
CA LYS A 278 -5.07 -13.48 -18.02
C LYS A 278 -5.70 -13.40 -16.62
N ASP A 279 -5.07 -14.04 -15.65
CA ASP A 279 -5.47 -13.99 -14.24
C ASP A 279 -5.49 -12.57 -13.65
N LEU A 280 -4.80 -11.62 -14.27
CA LEU A 280 -4.83 -10.20 -13.91
C LEU A 280 -5.62 -9.33 -14.91
N SER A 281 -5.61 -9.65 -16.21
CA SER A 281 -6.37 -8.85 -17.21
C SER A 281 -7.87 -9.17 -17.27
N ASP A 282 -8.26 -10.39 -16.92
CA ASP A 282 -9.65 -10.86 -17.10
C ASP A 282 -10.32 -11.17 -15.75
N TYR A 283 -9.52 -11.52 -14.74
CA TYR A 283 -9.99 -12.07 -13.47
C TYR A 283 -9.55 -11.27 -12.23
N PHE A 284 -8.96 -10.08 -12.37
CA PHE A 284 -8.50 -9.33 -11.20
C PHE A 284 -9.64 -9.05 -10.23
N GLY A 285 -9.45 -9.45 -8.97
CA GLY A 285 -10.39 -9.23 -7.88
C GLY A 285 -11.68 -10.05 -7.96
N GLN A 286 -11.70 -11.12 -8.78
CA GLN A 286 -12.83 -12.02 -8.92
C GLN A 286 -13.39 -12.46 -7.55
N GLN A 287 -14.71 -12.40 -7.42
CA GLN A 287 -15.42 -12.84 -6.22
C GLN A 287 -15.83 -14.31 -6.35
N PRO A 288 -15.90 -15.07 -5.23
CA PRO A 288 -16.35 -16.45 -5.27
C PRO A 288 -17.73 -16.61 -5.92
N GLY A 289 -17.83 -17.52 -6.88
CA GLY A 289 -19.07 -17.80 -7.62
C GLY A 289 -19.38 -16.83 -8.77
N VAL A 290 -18.52 -15.83 -9.03
CA VAL A 290 -18.65 -14.91 -10.17
C VAL A 290 -17.66 -15.34 -11.26
N PRO A 291 -18.08 -15.57 -12.52
CA PRO A 291 -17.21 -16.13 -13.56
C PRO A 291 -16.29 -15.10 -14.24
N TYR A 292 -16.31 -13.84 -13.78
CA TYR A 292 -15.53 -12.74 -14.34
C TYR A 292 -14.89 -11.90 -13.24
N GLY A 293 -13.81 -11.20 -13.57
CA GLY A 293 -13.20 -10.19 -12.72
C GLY A 293 -13.15 -8.82 -13.43
N THR A 294 -12.12 -8.06 -13.14
CA THR A 294 -11.82 -6.78 -13.79
C THR A 294 -10.45 -6.84 -14.47
N ASP A 295 -10.15 -5.84 -15.29
CA ASP A 295 -8.85 -5.72 -15.96
C ASP A 295 -7.91 -4.82 -15.17
N LEU A 296 -6.89 -5.42 -14.55
CA LEU A 296 -5.90 -4.68 -13.78
C LEU A 296 -5.07 -3.71 -14.64
N SER A 297 -4.75 -4.08 -15.89
CA SER A 297 -3.99 -3.23 -16.79
C SER A 297 -4.80 -2.00 -17.18
N ALA A 298 -6.09 -2.18 -17.50
CA ALA A 298 -7.00 -1.07 -17.75
C ALA A 298 -7.17 -0.18 -16.51
N ILE A 299 -7.25 -0.77 -15.31
CA ILE A 299 -7.31 -0.04 -14.03
C ILE A 299 -6.06 0.81 -13.82
N ASP A 300 -4.87 0.29 -14.09
CA ASP A 300 -3.62 1.04 -13.91
C ASP A 300 -3.49 2.19 -14.91
N ILE A 301 -3.88 1.98 -16.18
CA ILE A 301 -3.94 3.05 -17.19
C ILE A 301 -4.93 4.15 -16.75
N GLN A 302 -6.13 3.75 -16.34
CA GLN A 302 -7.16 4.70 -15.91
C GLN A 302 -6.74 5.45 -14.64
N ARG A 303 -6.03 4.79 -13.73
CA ARG A 303 -5.46 5.41 -12.53
C ARG A 303 -4.37 6.42 -12.88
N GLY A 304 -3.50 6.12 -13.84
CA GLY A 304 -2.51 7.08 -14.33
C GLY A 304 -3.16 8.36 -14.86
N ARG A 305 -4.26 8.22 -15.63
CA ARG A 305 -5.06 9.35 -16.11
C ARG A 305 -5.73 10.14 -14.98
N ASP A 306 -6.35 9.44 -14.03
CA ASP A 306 -7.02 10.05 -12.87
C ASP A 306 -6.02 10.84 -11.99
N HIS A 307 -4.80 10.33 -11.86
CA HIS A 307 -3.73 10.98 -11.12
C HIS A 307 -3.00 12.07 -11.92
N GLY A 308 -3.34 12.27 -13.20
CA GLY A 308 -2.70 13.27 -14.06
C GLY A 308 -1.21 13.01 -14.29
N LEU A 309 -0.80 11.73 -14.41
CA LEU A 309 0.59 11.39 -14.70
C LEU A 309 1.00 11.95 -16.07
N ALA A 310 2.23 12.45 -16.15
CA ALA A 310 2.78 12.98 -17.39
C ALA A 310 2.91 11.86 -18.46
N PRO A 311 2.86 12.23 -19.76
CA PRO A 311 3.19 11.30 -20.84
C PRO A 311 4.60 10.74 -20.70
N TYR A 312 4.83 9.53 -21.21
CA TYR A 312 6.13 8.84 -21.11
C TYR A 312 7.32 9.67 -21.61
N VAL A 313 7.13 10.54 -22.63
CA VAL A 313 8.21 11.35 -23.21
C VAL A 313 8.60 12.57 -22.37
N GLU A 314 7.85 12.87 -21.30
CA GLU A 314 8.06 14.02 -20.41
C GLU A 314 8.59 13.59 -19.02
N VAL A 315 8.79 12.29 -18.79
CA VAL A 315 9.23 11.69 -17.51
C VAL A 315 10.69 11.27 -17.57
#